data_AF-A0A5A7PT30-F1
#
_entry.id   AF-A0A5A7PT30-F1
#
_cell.length_a   1.000
_cell.length_b   1.000
_cell.length_c   1.000
_cell.angle_alpha   90.00
_cell.angle_beta   90.00
_cell.angle_gamma   90.00
#
_symmetry.space_group_name_H-M   'P 1'
#
loop_
_entity.id
_entity.type
_entity.pdbx_description
1 polymer ?
#
loop_
_entity_poly.entity_id
_entity_poly.type
_entity_poly.pdbx_seq_one_letter_code
_entity_poly.pdbx_strand_id
1 'polypeptide(L)'
;MALNFFAFLYISLHFHLSYSSPSRLLIGVHPLDEKYYEAEVIECRDGSKWFSRDRLNDDFCDCGDGTDEPGTSACPTGRFYCKNVGSTPRYLFSSRVNDKICGLKLLVFLKMALVIVLVAFLIFPRRKNRRRN
;
A
#
# COMPACT_ATOMS: atom_id res chain seq x y z
N MET A 1 20.17 4.14 -33.05
CA MET A 1 18.74 3.91 -32.75
C MET A 1 18.49 2.84 -31.67
N ALA A 2 19.48 1.99 -31.31
CA ALA A 2 19.32 0.99 -30.24
C ALA A 2 19.34 1.55 -28.80
N LEU A 3 19.99 2.69 -28.54
CA LEU A 3 20.07 3.29 -27.20
C LEU A 3 18.72 3.73 -26.62
N ASN A 4 17.75 4.10 -27.47
CA ASN A 4 16.42 4.51 -27.01
C ASN A 4 15.53 3.31 -26.61
N PHE A 5 15.81 2.11 -27.14
CA PHE A 5 15.01 0.92 -26.85
C PHE A 5 15.30 0.35 -25.45
N PHE A 6 16.58 0.34 -25.06
CA PHE A 6 16.99 -0.07 -23.71
C PHE A 6 16.55 0.92 -22.62
N ALA A 7 16.50 2.22 -22.93
CA ALA A 7 15.99 3.23 -22.01
C ALA A 7 14.48 3.06 -21.74
N PHE A 8 13.68 2.74 -22.76
CA PHE A 8 12.25 2.47 -22.61
C PHE A 8 11.97 1.21 -21.79
N LEU A 9 12.70 0.11 -22.05
CA LEU A 9 12.59 -1.13 -21.26
C LEU A 9 12.95 -0.93 -19.78
N TYR A 10 13.96 -0.11 -19.50
CA TYR A 10 14.37 0.22 -18.13
C TYR A 10 13.32 1.06 -17.39
N ILE A 11 12.67 2.01 -18.06
CA ILE A 11 11.59 2.84 -17.49
C ILE A 11 10.34 1.97 -17.20
N SER A 12 9.99 1.04 -18.08
CA SER A 12 8.87 0.11 -17.86
C SER A 12 9.13 -0.87 -16.71
N LEU A 13 10.36 -1.35 -16.53
CA LEU A 13 10.72 -2.27 -15.44
C LEU A 13 10.71 -1.59 -14.05
N HIS A 14 11.06 -0.29 -13.98
CA HIS A 14 10.97 0.49 -12.72
C HIS A 14 9.53 0.79 -12.31
N PHE A 15 8.59 0.85 -13.26
CA PHE A 15 7.18 1.11 -12.97
C PHE A 15 6.46 -0.11 -12.36
N HIS A 16 6.92 -1.33 -12.66
CA HIS A 16 6.31 -2.58 -12.17
C HIS A 16 6.64 -2.94 -10.70
N LEU A 17 7.67 -2.34 -10.09
CA LEU A 17 8.11 -2.70 -8.73
C LEU A 17 7.35 -2.01 -7.58
N SER A 18 6.20 -1.41 -7.87
CA SER A 18 5.41 -0.64 -6.87
C SER A 18 4.22 -1.40 -6.29
N TYR A 19 3.96 -2.63 -6.74
CA TYR A 19 2.84 -3.42 -6.24
C TYR A 19 3.27 -4.19 -4.99
N SER A 20 3.06 -3.60 -3.82
CA SER A 20 3.11 -4.34 -2.56
C SER A 20 2.02 -5.41 -2.60
N SER A 21 2.43 -6.67 -2.69
CA SER A 21 1.51 -7.81 -2.60
C SER A 21 0.72 -7.72 -1.28
N PRO A 22 -0.61 -7.87 -1.28
CA PRO A 22 -1.40 -7.81 -0.06
C PRO A 22 -0.94 -8.96 0.85
N SER A 23 -0.39 -8.60 2.00
CA SER A 23 -0.03 -9.59 3.00
C SER A 23 -1.34 -10.21 3.50
N ARG A 24 -1.46 -11.54 3.47
CA ARG A 24 -2.57 -12.32 4.08
C ARG A 24 -2.62 -12.21 5.62
N LEU A 25 -2.03 -11.16 6.17
CA LEU A 25 -2.08 -10.84 7.59
C LEU A 25 -3.43 -10.21 7.87
N LEU A 26 -4.03 -10.62 8.98
CA LEU A 26 -5.23 -10.01 9.51
C LEU A 26 -4.89 -8.57 9.89
N ILE A 27 -5.33 -7.59 9.09
CA ILE A 27 -5.03 -6.17 9.27
C ILE A 27 -6.29 -5.45 9.73
N GLY A 28 -6.10 -4.43 10.58
CA GLY A 28 -7.19 -3.55 11.03
C GLY A 28 -8.18 -4.20 12.01
N VAL A 29 -7.87 -5.41 12.49
CA VAL A 29 -8.63 -6.10 13.54
C VAL A 29 -8.08 -5.74 14.93
N HIS A 30 -8.98 -5.58 15.90
CA HIS A 30 -8.62 -5.39 17.30
C HIS A 30 -8.06 -6.70 17.89
N PRO A 31 -7.01 -6.69 18.74
CA PRO A 31 -6.39 -7.91 19.26
C PRO A 31 -7.35 -8.90 19.94
N LEU A 32 -8.42 -8.38 20.57
CA LEU A 32 -9.44 -9.22 21.19
C LEU A 32 -10.37 -9.93 20.20
N ASP A 33 -10.45 -9.42 18.97
CA ASP A 33 -11.28 -9.95 17.91
C ASP A 33 -10.50 -10.87 16.96
N GLU A 34 -9.19 -11.02 17.12
CA GLU A 34 -8.37 -11.89 16.26
C GLU A 34 -8.93 -13.32 16.19
N LYS A 35 -9.31 -13.87 17.35
CA LYS A 35 -9.91 -15.21 17.46
C LYS A 35 -11.25 -15.35 16.73
N TYR A 36 -12.02 -14.27 16.64
CA TYR A 36 -13.29 -14.27 15.91
C TYR A 36 -13.08 -14.53 14.42
N TYR A 37 -12.00 -13.98 13.87
CA TYR A 37 -11.63 -14.15 12.48
C TYR A 37 -10.76 -15.39 12.22
N GLU A 38 -10.59 -16.31 13.16
CA GLU A 38 -9.81 -17.55 12.93
C GLU A 38 -10.61 -18.62 12.18
N ALA A 39 -11.95 -18.55 12.22
CA ALA A 39 -12.82 -19.54 11.58
C ALA A 39 -12.71 -19.52 10.04
N GLU A 40 -13.00 -20.66 9.41
CA GLU A 40 -13.11 -20.77 7.94
C GLU A 40 -14.39 -20.12 7.40
N VAL A 41 -15.45 -20.14 8.21
CA VAL A 41 -16.74 -19.50 7.93
C VAL A 41 -17.05 -18.58 9.10
N ILE A 42 -17.30 -17.31 8.79
CA ILE A 42 -17.43 -16.22 9.75
C ILE A 42 -18.84 -15.64 9.59
N GLU A 43 -19.53 -15.43 10.70
CA GLU A 43 -20.82 -14.74 10.71
C GLU A 43 -20.58 -13.22 10.62
N CYS A 44 -21.48 -12.46 10.01
CA CYS A 44 -21.50 -11.02 10.24
C CYS A 44 -21.96 -10.75 11.69
N ARG A 45 -21.43 -9.72 12.37
CA ARG A 45 -21.83 -9.46 13.78
C ARG A 45 -23.28 -8.99 13.91
N ASP A 46 -23.83 -8.44 12.83
CA ASP A 46 -25.26 -8.14 12.71
C ASP A 46 -26.16 -9.39 12.57
N GLY A 47 -25.57 -10.58 12.44
CA GLY A 47 -26.28 -11.86 12.26
C GLY A 47 -26.98 -11.99 10.91
N SER A 48 -26.68 -11.11 9.94
CA SER A 48 -27.40 -11.07 8.66
C SER A 48 -27.06 -12.24 7.75
N LYS A 49 -25.78 -12.61 7.66
CA LYS A 49 -25.28 -13.69 6.81
C LYS A 49 -23.93 -14.23 7.29
N TRP A 50 -23.46 -15.25 6.57
CA TRP A 50 -22.17 -15.89 6.78
C TRP A 50 -21.33 -15.72 5.52
N PHE A 51 -20.02 -15.56 5.69
CA PHE A 51 -19.07 -15.49 4.59
C PHE A 51 -17.88 -16.41 4.86
N SER A 52 -17.26 -16.88 3.79
CA SER A 52 -16.06 -17.71 3.86
C SER A 52 -14.82 -16.83 4.00
N ARG A 53 -13.76 -17.37 4.61
CA ARG A 53 -12.52 -16.63 4.90
C ARG A 53 -11.87 -15.97 3.69
N ASP A 54 -12.05 -16.53 2.50
CA ASP A 54 -11.57 -15.98 1.23
C ASP A 54 -12.22 -14.65 0.83
N ARG A 55 -13.38 -14.32 1.41
CA ARG A 55 -14.04 -13.01 1.25
C ARG A 55 -13.64 -11.98 2.30
N LEU A 56 -12.81 -12.37 3.26
CA LEU A 56 -12.32 -11.44 4.27
C LEU A 56 -11.28 -10.51 3.64
N ASN A 57 -11.51 -9.21 3.70
CA ASN A 57 -10.64 -8.20 3.09
C ASN A 57 -10.48 -8.36 1.57
N ASP A 58 -11.55 -8.65 0.85
CA ASP A 58 -11.53 -8.84 -0.61
C ASP A 58 -11.93 -7.58 -1.41
N ASP A 59 -12.02 -6.44 -0.72
CA ASP A 59 -12.45 -5.14 -1.24
C ASP A 59 -13.94 -5.14 -1.67
N PHE A 60 -14.77 -6.05 -1.13
CA PHE A 60 -16.19 -6.14 -1.42
C PHE A 60 -17.03 -6.18 -0.15
N CYS A 61 -17.91 -5.17 0.02
CA CYS A 61 -18.74 -5.09 1.22
C CYS A 61 -19.90 -6.09 1.20
N ASP A 62 -19.68 -7.21 1.86
CA ASP A 62 -20.63 -8.27 2.10
C ASP A 62 -21.51 -7.97 3.33
N CYS A 63 -20.96 -7.64 4.50
CA CYS A 63 -21.74 -7.43 5.72
C CYS A 63 -22.20 -5.97 5.86
N GLY A 64 -23.44 -5.74 6.33
CA GLY A 64 -23.95 -4.38 6.54
C GLY A 64 -23.23 -3.61 7.65
N ASP A 65 -22.66 -4.32 8.61
CA ASP A 65 -21.82 -3.80 9.69
C ASP A 65 -20.33 -3.65 9.32
N GLY A 66 -19.92 -4.16 8.16
CA GLY A 66 -18.54 -4.18 7.67
C GLY A 66 -17.60 -5.15 8.38
N THR A 67 -18.14 -6.21 9.00
CA THR A 67 -17.34 -7.27 9.65
C THR A 67 -16.37 -7.96 8.70
N ASP A 68 -16.75 -8.13 7.44
CA ASP A 68 -15.97 -8.76 6.37
C ASP A 68 -14.79 -7.90 5.89
N GLU A 69 -14.80 -6.59 6.18
CA GLU A 69 -13.82 -5.63 5.67
C GLU A 69 -13.08 -4.87 6.78
N PRO A 70 -12.40 -5.55 7.72
CA PRO A 70 -11.64 -4.89 8.79
C PRO A 70 -10.32 -4.26 8.32
N GLY A 71 -9.85 -4.56 7.10
CA GLY A 71 -8.58 -4.16 6.53
C GLY A 71 -8.67 -3.36 5.21
N THR A 72 -9.84 -3.27 4.59
CA THR A 72 -10.07 -2.45 3.38
C THR A 72 -11.17 -1.40 3.58
N SER A 73 -11.19 -0.35 2.76
CA SER A 73 -12.23 0.70 2.83
C SER A 73 -13.54 0.33 2.12
N ALA A 74 -13.82 -0.94 1.82
CA ALA A 74 -14.98 -1.31 0.99
C ALA A 74 -16.33 -1.04 1.66
N CYS A 75 -16.42 -1.20 2.99
CA CYS A 75 -17.65 -0.92 3.74
C CYS A 75 -17.71 0.52 4.28
N PRO A 76 -18.82 1.26 4.07
CA PRO A 76 -18.96 2.65 4.51
C PRO A 76 -19.01 2.79 6.04
N THR A 77 -19.52 1.77 6.73
CA THR A 77 -19.62 1.67 8.19
C THR A 77 -18.38 1.04 8.83
N GLY A 78 -17.42 0.59 8.02
CA GLY A 78 -16.22 -0.12 8.46
C GLY A 78 -15.33 0.70 9.40
N ARG A 79 -14.72 0.01 10.38
CA ARG A 79 -13.82 0.57 11.39
C ARG A 79 -12.53 -0.23 11.44
N PHE A 80 -11.41 0.48 11.49
CA PHE A 80 -10.08 -0.10 11.32
C PHE A 80 -9.26 0.16 12.56
N TYR A 81 -8.83 -0.91 13.22
CA TYR A 81 -7.98 -0.81 14.38
C TYR A 81 -6.54 -0.52 13.99
N CYS A 82 -6.04 0.64 14.40
CA CYS A 82 -4.63 1.00 14.30
C CYS A 82 -3.97 0.89 15.66
N LYS A 83 -3.08 -0.11 15.80
CA LYS A 83 -2.30 -0.33 17.04
C LYS A 83 -1.41 0.87 17.40
N ASN A 84 -0.92 1.62 16.40
CA ASN A 84 -0.04 2.78 16.57
C ASN A 84 1.13 2.50 17.54
N VAL A 85 1.99 1.52 17.21
CA VAL A 85 3.13 1.13 18.05
C VAL A 85 3.96 2.37 18.44
N GLY A 86 4.18 2.57 19.75
CA GLY A 86 4.86 3.76 20.29
C GLY A 86 3.96 4.99 20.49
N SER A 87 2.66 4.88 20.24
CA SER A 87 1.64 5.91 20.47
C SER A 87 0.33 5.26 20.95
N THR A 88 -0.74 6.06 21.04
CA THR A 88 -2.05 5.57 21.47
C THR A 88 -2.78 4.86 20.32
N PRO A 89 -3.33 3.65 20.55
CA PRO A 89 -4.14 2.94 19.55
C PRO A 89 -5.44 3.69 19.27
N ARG A 90 -5.92 3.62 18.02
CA ARG A 90 -7.10 4.37 17.56
C ARG A 90 -7.88 3.58 16.52
N TYR A 91 -9.18 3.83 16.44
CA TYR A 91 -9.98 3.39 15.31
C TYR A 91 -9.99 4.46 14.22
N LEU A 92 -9.80 4.03 12.98
CA LEU A 92 -9.99 4.85 11.80
C LEU A 92 -11.31 4.50 11.13
N PHE A 93 -11.90 5.48 10.46
CA PHE A 93 -13.05 5.27 9.59
C PHE A 93 -12.58 4.83 8.20
N SER A 94 -13.40 4.06 7.51
CA SER A 94 -13.17 3.59 6.12
C SER A 94 -12.65 4.67 5.17
N SER A 95 -13.15 5.91 5.27
CA SER A 95 -12.72 7.05 4.45
C SER A 95 -11.25 7.46 4.58
N ARG A 96 -10.53 6.98 5.60
CA ARG A 96 -9.11 7.30 5.86
C ARG A 96 -8.19 6.11 5.65
N VAL A 97 -8.72 4.97 5.25
CA VAL A 97 -7.94 3.75 5.01
C VAL A 97 -7.48 3.75 3.57
N ASN A 98 -6.19 3.51 3.35
CA ASN A 98 -5.59 3.42 2.01
C ASN A 98 -5.84 4.66 1.11
N ASP A 99 -6.10 5.82 1.70
CA ASP A 99 -6.40 7.10 1.02
C ASP A 99 -5.16 7.75 0.35
N LYS A 100 -4.00 7.11 0.46
CA LYS A 100 -2.70 7.55 -0.08
C LYS A 100 -2.19 8.89 0.43
N ILE A 101 -2.84 9.50 1.44
CA ILE A 101 -2.46 10.81 1.99
C ILE A 101 -1.09 10.73 2.68
N CYS A 102 -0.84 9.66 3.44
CA CYS A 102 0.42 9.44 4.15
C CYS A 102 1.50 8.73 3.31
N GLY A 103 1.12 8.03 2.22
CA GLY A 103 2.03 7.25 1.39
C GLY A 103 2.80 8.05 0.32
N LEU A 104 2.35 9.27 0.01
CA LEU A 104 2.86 10.03 -1.13
C LEU A 104 4.26 10.67 -0.93
N LYS A 105 4.94 10.46 0.21
CA LYS A 105 5.91 11.48 0.68
C LYS A 105 7.38 11.15 0.81
N LEU A 106 7.87 9.94 0.48
CA LEU A 106 9.32 9.74 0.60
C LEU A 106 9.96 8.90 -0.51
N LEU A 107 9.38 7.77 -0.86
CA LEU A 107 9.98 6.89 -1.87
C LEU A 107 9.89 7.48 -3.28
N VAL A 108 8.83 8.24 -3.60
CA VAL A 108 8.71 8.95 -4.87
C VAL A 108 9.75 10.05 -4.98
N PHE A 109 9.91 10.89 -3.96
CA PHE A 109 10.89 11.98 -3.97
C PHE A 109 12.33 11.47 -4.03
N LEU A 110 12.68 10.43 -3.26
CA LEU A 110 14.02 9.84 -3.28
C LEU A 110 14.34 9.16 -4.61
N LYS A 111 13.38 8.45 -5.21
CA LYS A 111 13.56 7.83 -6.53
C LYS A 111 13.68 8.88 -7.64
N MET A 112 12.86 9.93 -7.59
CA MET A 112 12.94 11.04 -8.57
C MET A 112 14.26 11.80 -8.47
N ALA A 113 14.75 12.06 -7.25
CA ALA A 113 16.04 12.69 -7.04
C ALA A 113 17.20 11.83 -7.59
N LEU A 114 17.18 10.51 -7.36
CA LEU A 114 18.20 9.58 -7.86
C LEU A 114 18.23 9.57 -9.40
N VAL A 115 17.07 9.52 -10.06
CA VAL A 115 16.97 9.55 -11.52
C VAL A 115 17.51 10.86 -12.08
N ILE A 116 17.17 12.01 -11.49
CA ILE A 116 17.68 13.33 -11.92
C ILE A 116 19.20 13.40 -11.79
N VAL A 117 19.76 12.89 -10.68
CA VAL A 117 21.22 12.87 -10.47
C VAL A 117 21.92 11.98 -11.50
N LEU A 118 21.41 10.77 -11.74
CA LEU A 118 21.98 9.86 -12.73
C LEU A 118 21.90 10.42 -14.15
N VAL A 119 20.76 11.01 -14.53
CA VAL A 119 20.59 11.67 -15.82
C VAL A 119 21.52 12.87 -15.96
N ALA A 120 21.70 13.67 -14.90
CA ALA A 120 22.63 14.79 -14.91
C ALA A 120 24.09 14.33 -15.10
N PHE A 121 24.51 13.22 -14.48
CA PHE A 121 25.84 12.65 -14.68
C PHE A 121 26.06 12.10 -16.11
N LEU A 122 25.00 11.61 -16.75
CA LEU A 122 25.06 11.10 -18.14
C LEU A 122 25.01 12.22 -19.18
N ILE A 123 24.25 13.30 -18.93
CA ILE A 123 24.11 14.43 -19.85
C ILE A 123 25.25 15.44 -19.70
N PHE A 124 25.77 15.63 -18.47
CA PHE A 124 26.89 16.53 -18.19
C PHE A 124 28.15 15.73 -17.83
N PRO A 125 28.89 15.20 -18.82
CA PRO A 125 30.21 14.64 -18.56
C PRO A 125 31.08 15.75 -17.97
N ARG A 126 31.72 15.45 -16.82
CA ARG A 126 32.63 16.37 -16.12
C ARG A 126 33.54 17.05 -17.15
N ARG A 127 33.46 18.38 -17.27
CA ARG A 127 34.48 19.16 -17.98
C ARG A 127 35.82 18.86 -17.31
N LYS A 128 36.65 18.03 -17.96
CA LYS A 128 38.03 17.80 -17.55
C LYS A 128 38.68 19.18 -17.50
N ASN A 129 39.06 19.62 -16.30
CA ASN A 129 39.71 20.91 -16.11
C ASN A 129 41.05 20.84 -16.87
N ARG A 130 41.05 21.35 -18.10
CA ARG A 130 42.22 21.41 -18.97
C ARG A 130 43.13 22.48 -18.37
N ARG A 131 43.97 22.08 -17.41
CA ARG A 131 45.11 22.88 -16.95
C ARG A 131 45.91 23.23 -18.21
N ARG A 132 45.96 24.53 -18.52
CA ARG A 132 46.90 25.09 -19.48
C ARG A 132 48.29 24.93 -18.85
N ASN A 133 49.13 24.11 -19.46
CA ASN A 133 50.58 24.26 -19.49
C ASN A 133 50.98 24.09 -20.96
#